data_AF-A0A0R3SB08-F1
#
_entry.id   AF-A0A0R3SB08-F1
#
_cell.length_a   1.000
_cell.length_b   1.000
_cell.length_c   1.000
_cell.angle_alpha   90.00
_cell.angle_beta   90.00
_cell.angle_gamma   90.00
#
_symmetry.space_group_name_H-M   'P 1'
#
loop_
_entity.id
_entity.type
_entity.pdbx_description
1 polymer ?
#
loop_
_entity_poly.entity_id
_entity_poly.type
_entity_poly.pdbx_seq_one_letter_code
_entity_poly.pdbx_strand_id
1 'polypeptide(L)'
;MADPAYKQIVCENLIPLGSLEVISSGDFVEVQNTLLQMVNEHDTNIFEGSVSPKPLVCISFFTVDKSTTFSIINQNTGEVIETFDASKIFYRESKCVKDNRGFIVFTYPQASPDSSPSHPKQLQYLCYVYQCSSLFEVSPTYYHLVLVLFNRYYMFDFNIHLSFFS
;
A
#
# COMPACT_ATOMS: atom_id res chain seq x y z
N MET A 1 23.75 -12.33 27.71
CA MET A 1 22.30 -11.97 27.70
C MET A 1 22.01 -11.35 26.35
N ALA A 2 21.42 -12.12 25.44
CA ALA A 2 20.97 -11.62 24.15
C ALA A 2 19.70 -12.40 23.82
N ASP A 3 18.56 -11.71 23.84
CA ASP A 3 17.53 -11.96 22.84
C ASP A 3 16.69 -10.67 22.68
N PRO A 4 17.17 -9.68 21.91
CA PRO A 4 16.29 -8.63 21.46
C PRO A 4 15.34 -9.30 20.46
N ALA A 5 14.07 -9.48 20.83
CA ALA A 5 13.02 -9.94 19.93
C ALA A 5 13.27 -9.35 18.54
N TYR A 6 13.68 -10.20 17.59
CA TYR A 6 14.18 -9.76 16.30
C TYR A 6 13.10 -8.90 15.62
N LYS A 7 13.32 -7.58 15.60
CA LYS A 7 12.50 -6.65 14.84
C LYS A 7 12.86 -6.85 13.37
N GLN A 8 12.18 -7.77 12.70
CA GLN A 8 12.36 -7.93 11.26
C GLN A 8 11.60 -6.82 10.55
N ILE A 9 12.32 -5.76 10.19
CA ILE A 9 11.79 -4.68 9.36
C ILE A 9 11.97 -5.10 7.91
N VAL A 10 10.86 -5.21 7.18
CA VAL A 10 10.88 -5.53 5.74
C VAL A 10 10.75 -4.24 4.96
N CYS A 11 11.89 -3.59 4.71
CA CYS A 11 11.90 -2.34 3.94
C CYS A 11 11.83 -2.61 2.44
N GLU A 12 10.70 -2.31 1.81
CA GLU A 12 10.63 -2.08 0.36
C GLU A 12 10.73 -0.60 0.05
N ASN A 13 11.41 -0.28 -1.05
CA ASN A 13 11.50 1.08 -1.55
C ASN A 13 10.21 1.40 -2.33
N LEU A 14 9.32 2.14 -1.68
CA LEU A 14 8.07 2.59 -2.27
C LEU A 14 8.09 4.10 -2.48
N ILE A 15 7.34 4.56 -3.47
CA ILE A 15 7.07 5.98 -3.73
C ILE A 15 5.60 6.22 -3.43
N PRO A 16 5.24 7.02 -2.42
CA PRO A 16 3.84 7.24 -2.04
C PRO A 16 3.15 8.17 -3.03
N LEU A 17 2.22 7.68 -3.84
CA LEU A 17 1.43 8.53 -4.75
C LEU A 17 0.38 9.34 -3.97
N GLY A 18 0.00 8.89 -2.77
CA GLY A 18 -0.86 9.60 -1.84
C GLY A 18 -2.13 8.80 -1.55
N SER A 19 -3.22 9.50 -1.27
CA SER A 19 -4.54 8.93 -1.07
C SER A 19 -5.64 9.77 -1.73
N LEU A 20 -6.67 9.13 -2.25
CA LEU A 20 -7.90 9.78 -2.74
C LEU A 20 -9.14 9.14 -2.11
N GLU A 21 -10.17 9.95 -1.87
CA GLU A 21 -11.45 9.45 -1.36
C GLU A 21 -12.15 8.56 -2.40
N VAL A 22 -12.74 7.47 -1.92
CA VAL A 22 -13.58 6.55 -2.69
C VAL A 22 -14.92 6.33 -1.96
N ILE A 23 -15.97 6.17 -2.73
CA ILE A 23 -17.36 6.01 -2.28
C ILE A 23 -17.55 4.59 -1.72
N SER A 24 -17.01 3.59 -2.42
CA SER A 24 -17.06 2.19 -2.04
C SER A 24 -15.70 1.69 -1.60
N SER A 25 -15.68 1.01 -0.46
CA SER A 25 -14.46 0.39 0.07
C SER A 25 -13.87 -0.72 -0.78
N GLY A 26 -14.62 -1.28 -1.74
CA GLY A 26 -14.20 -2.46 -2.49
C GLY A 26 -14.82 -2.60 -3.87
N ASP A 27 -15.34 -1.51 -4.44
CA ASP A 27 -15.68 -1.51 -5.86
C ASP A 27 -14.39 -1.51 -6.68
N PHE A 28 -14.11 -2.65 -7.31
CA PHE A 28 -12.94 -2.85 -8.15
C PHE A 28 -12.79 -1.79 -9.25
N VAL A 29 -13.90 -1.40 -9.88
CA VAL A 29 -13.87 -0.43 -10.99
C VAL A 29 -13.51 0.95 -10.47
N GLU A 30 -14.08 1.34 -9.33
CA GLU A 30 -13.74 2.59 -8.66
C GLU A 30 -12.26 2.62 -8.27
N VAL A 31 -11.78 1.61 -7.54
CA VAL A 31 -10.38 1.55 -7.09
C VAL A 31 -9.41 1.53 -8.27
N GLN A 32 -9.71 0.81 -9.35
CA GLN A 32 -8.88 0.81 -10.56
C GLN A 32 -8.84 2.18 -11.24
N ASN A 33 -9.99 2.87 -11.34
CA ASN A 33 -10.03 4.21 -11.91
C ASN A 33 -9.25 5.21 -11.05
N THR A 34 -9.37 5.12 -9.72
CA THR A 34 -8.59 5.94 -8.77
C THR A 34 -7.09 5.69 -8.92
N LEU A 35 -6.66 4.42 -9.02
CA LEU A 35 -5.26 4.08 -9.30
C LEU A 35 -4.77 4.73 -10.59
N LEU A 36 -5.50 4.54 -11.69
CA LEU A 36 -5.11 5.11 -12.99
C LEU A 36 -5.05 6.63 -12.95
N GLN A 37 -6.00 7.29 -12.29
CA GLN A 37 -6.01 8.74 -12.09
C GLN A 37 -4.74 9.20 -11.36
N MET A 38 -4.43 8.62 -10.20
CA MET A 38 -3.27 9.01 -9.40
C MET A 38 -1.95 8.77 -10.12
N VAL A 39 -1.86 7.69 -10.90
CA VAL A 39 -0.69 7.41 -11.76
C VAL A 39 -0.56 8.46 -12.86
N ASN A 40 -1.65 8.81 -13.54
CA ASN A 40 -1.66 9.86 -14.55
C ASN A 40 -1.23 11.22 -13.98
N GLU A 41 -1.81 11.63 -12.86
CA GLU A 41 -1.47 12.89 -12.20
C GLU A 41 -0.01 12.92 -11.77
N HIS A 42 0.50 11.82 -11.21
CA HIS A 42 1.90 11.70 -10.84
C HIS A 42 2.85 11.82 -12.04
N ASP A 43 2.55 11.14 -13.15
CA ASP A 43 3.37 11.20 -14.37
C ASP A 43 3.36 12.60 -14.99
N THR A 44 2.19 13.25 -15.05
CA THR A 44 2.06 14.64 -15.52
C THR A 44 2.88 15.58 -14.66
N ASN A 45 2.79 15.44 -13.33
CA ASN A 45 3.54 16.28 -12.39
C ASN A 45 5.06 16.13 -12.53
N ILE A 46 5.54 14.91 -12.80
CA ILE A 46 6.96 14.67 -13.10
C ILE A 46 7.34 15.31 -14.42
N PHE A 47 6.55 15.10 -15.47
CA PHE A 47 6.85 15.60 -16.81
C PHE A 47 6.88 17.13 -16.88
N GLU A 48 5.94 17.78 -16.18
CA GLU A 48 5.84 19.24 -16.10
C GLU A 48 6.85 19.85 -15.11
N GLY A 49 7.56 19.03 -14.34
CA GLY A 49 8.48 19.49 -13.29
C GLY A 49 7.78 20.29 -12.19
N SER A 50 6.46 20.10 -12.02
CA SER A 50 5.61 20.91 -11.17
C SER A 50 5.68 20.53 -9.68
N VAL A 51 6.30 19.38 -9.36
CA VAL A 51 6.39 18.86 -7.99
C VAL A 51 7.78 18.29 -7.71
N SER A 52 8.28 18.52 -6.49
CA SER A 52 9.51 17.89 -6.01
C SER A 52 9.39 16.36 -6.02
N PRO A 53 10.48 15.61 -6.29
CA PRO A 53 10.47 14.16 -6.20
C PRO A 53 9.93 13.68 -4.85
N LYS A 54 8.98 12.76 -4.89
CA LYS A 54 8.42 12.18 -3.67
C LYS A 54 9.48 11.34 -2.93
N PRO A 55 9.49 11.35 -1.59
CA PRO A 55 10.49 10.59 -0.83
C PRO A 55 10.27 9.08 -1.01
N LEU A 56 11.36 8.32 -0.92
CA LEU A 56 11.27 6.87 -0.76
C LEU A 56 10.77 6.56 0.66
N VAL A 57 9.81 5.65 0.74
CA VAL A 57 9.24 5.17 1.99
C VAL A 57 9.42 3.67 2.10
N CYS A 58 9.51 3.17 3.33
CA CYS A 58 9.42 1.74 3.62
C CYS A 58 8.17 1.41 4.44
N ILE A 59 7.67 0.19 4.24
CA ILE A 59 6.62 -0.39 5.08
C ILE A 59 7.29 -1.19 6.19
N SER A 60 7.04 -0.84 7.44
CA SER A 60 7.57 -1.54 8.59
C SER A 60 6.46 -2.28 9.32
N PHE A 61 6.68 -3.55 9.61
CA PHE A 61 5.83 -4.36 10.47
C PHE A 61 6.70 -5.12 11.46
N PHE A 62 6.10 -5.58 12.56
CA PHE A 62 6.77 -6.41 13.55
C PHE A 62 6.30 -7.85 13.38
N THR A 63 7.19 -8.75 12.95
CA THR A 63 6.85 -10.17 12.75
C THR A 63 6.57 -10.93 14.04
N VAL A 64 7.04 -10.40 15.17
CA VAL A 64 6.94 -11.02 16.50
C VAL A 64 5.77 -10.49 17.33
N ASP A 65 5.18 -9.37 16.93
CA ASP A 65 3.97 -8.90 17.59
C ASP A 65 2.74 -9.58 16.97
N LYS A 66 1.71 -9.81 17.78
CA LYS A 66 0.40 -10.24 17.28
C LYS A 66 -0.37 -9.05 16.70
N SER A 67 0.30 -7.91 16.50
CA SER A 67 -0.34 -6.70 16.02
C SER A 67 -0.62 -6.85 14.54
N THR A 68 -1.73 -6.27 14.10
CA THR A 68 -2.03 -6.08 12.69
C THR A 68 -1.52 -4.74 12.19
N THR A 69 -0.72 -4.02 12.99
CA THR A 69 -0.26 -2.68 12.64
C THR A 69 0.99 -2.69 11.79
N PHE A 70 1.02 -1.83 10.77
CA PHE A 70 2.23 -1.51 10.02
C PHE A 70 2.38 0.00 9.89
N SER A 71 3.61 0.47 9.71
CA SER A 71 3.95 1.88 9.59
C SER A 71 4.62 2.17 8.25
N ILE A 72 4.29 3.32 7.67
CA ILE A 72 5.02 3.89 6.53
C ILE A 72 6.09 4.81 7.10
N ILE A 73 7.36 4.56 6.77
CA ILE A 73 8.50 5.29 7.30
C ILE A 73 9.22 6.00 6.16
N ASN A 74 9.53 7.28 6.34
CA ASN A 74 10.39 8.03 5.42
C ASN A 74 11.82 7.49 5.51
N GLN A 75 12.39 7.01 4.40
CA GLN A 75 13.73 6.42 4.43
C GLN A 75 14.84 7.44 4.65
N ASN A 76 14.61 8.71 4.31
CA ASN A 76 15.61 9.76 4.47
C ASN A 76 15.67 10.26 5.93
N THR A 77 14.52 10.38 6.59
CA THR A 77 14.45 10.93 7.96
C THR A 77 14.32 9.86 9.05
N GLY A 78 13.88 8.65 8.69
CA GLY A 78 13.53 7.59 9.64
C GLY A 78 12.22 7.84 10.39
N GLU A 79 11.47 8.89 10.03
CA GLU A 79 10.23 9.25 10.69
C GLU A 79 9.05 8.42 10.19
N VAL A 80 8.16 8.06 11.11
CA VAL A 80 6.87 7.43 10.77
C VAL A 80 5.96 8.48 10.14
N ILE A 81 5.61 8.29 8.87
CA ILE A 81 4.68 9.14 8.13
C ILE A 81 3.24 8.78 8.52
N GLU A 82 2.94 7.47 8.53
CA GLU A 82 1.59 6.98 8.77
C GLU A 82 1.63 5.59 9.43
N THR A 83 0.60 5.24 10.18
CA THR A 83 0.45 3.91 10.78
C THR A 83 -0.95 3.40 10.55
N PHE A 84 -1.04 2.18 10.05
CA PHE A 84 -2.28 1.53 9.67
C PHE A 84 -2.50 0.29 10.51
N ASP A 85 -3.77 -0.05 10.73
CA ASP A 85 -4.18 -1.35 11.22
C ASP A 85 -4.66 -2.19 10.03
N ALA A 86 -3.86 -3.16 9.58
CA ALA A 86 -4.16 -4.02 8.44
C ALA A 86 -5.51 -4.74 8.56
N SER A 87 -6.04 -4.93 9.79
CA SER A 87 -7.37 -5.51 9.98
C SER A 87 -8.51 -4.62 9.51
N LYS A 88 -8.26 -3.33 9.31
CA LYS A 88 -9.22 -2.33 8.83
C LYS A 88 -9.14 -2.10 7.32
N ILE A 89 -8.20 -2.73 6.62
CA ILE A 89 -8.13 -2.66 5.16
C ILE A 89 -9.29 -3.44 4.56
N PHE A 90 -10.11 -2.78 3.74
CA PHE A 90 -11.29 -3.39 3.12
C PHE A 90 -10.99 -3.99 1.75
N TYR A 91 -10.22 -3.28 0.93
CA TYR A 91 -9.76 -3.73 -0.38
C TYR A 91 -8.25 -3.57 -0.48
N ARG A 92 -7.62 -4.44 -1.25
CA ARG A 92 -6.18 -4.40 -1.53
C ARG A 92 -5.87 -5.09 -2.85
N GLU A 93 -4.95 -4.53 -3.62
CA GLU A 93 -4.48 -5.07 -4.88
C GLU A 93 -3.02 -4.71 -5.12
N SER A 94 -2.32 -5.62 -5.77
CA SER A 94 -0.99 -5.44 -6.34
C SER A 94 -1.12 -5.47 -7.86
N LYS A 95 -0.79 -4.40 -8.57
CA LYS A 95 -1.04 -4.31 -10.02
C LYS A 95 0.08 -3.61 -10.77
N CYS A 96 0.46 -4.15 -11.92
CA CYS A 96 1.30 -3.44 -12.88
C CYS A 96 0.43 -2.53 -13.76
N VAL A 97 0.79 -1.25 -13.81
CA VAL A 97 0.12 -0.22 -14.60
C VAL A 97 1.19 0.60 -15.30
N LYS A 98 0.97 0.98 -16.58
CA LYS A 98 1.88 1.81 -17.40
C LYS A 98 3.38 1.46 -17.35
N ASP A 99 3.91 1.01 -18.47
CA ASP A 99 5.35 0.71 -18.61
C ASP A 99 5.85 -0.36 -17.62
N ASN A 100 4.94 -1.27 -17.23
CA ASN A 100 5.20 -2.36 -16.30
C ASN A 100 5.65 -1.92 -14.89
N ARG A 101 5.32 -0.69 -14.48
CA ARG A 101 5.54 -0.23 -13.10
C ARG A 101 4.53 -0.89 -12.16
N GLY A 102 5.02 -1.46 -11.07
CA GLY A 102 4.20 -2.11 -10.05
C GLY A 102 3.64 -1.12 -9.03
N PHE A 103 2.40 -1.35 -8.59
CA PHE A 103 1.71 -0.54 -7.61
C PHE A 103 1.05 -1.42 -6.54
N ILE A 104 1.05 -0.91 -5.31
CA ILE A 104 0.28 -1.43 -4.20
C ILE A 104 -0.84 -0.44 -3.93
N VAL A 105 -2.06 -0.97 -3.86
CA VAL A 105 -3.26 -0.20 -3.60
C VAL A 105 -4.02 -0.84 -2.46
N PHE A 106 -4.52 -0.04 -1.54
CA PHE A 106 -5.49 -0.51 -0.54
C PHE A 106 -6.47 0.58 -0.14
N THR A 107 -7.67 0.18 0.27
CA THR A 107 -8.67 1.09 0.84
C THR A 107 -8.70 0.97 2.35
N TYR A 108 -8.81 2.12 3.01
CA TYR A 108 -8.80 2.22 4.46
C TYR A 108 -9.91 3.17 4.93
N PRO A 109 -10.64 2.86 6.01
CA PRO A 109 -11.69 3.72 6.51
C PRO A 109 -11.08 5.02 7.05
N GLN A 110 -11.63 6.15 6.62
CA GLN A 110 -11.31 7.44 7.21
C GLN A 110 -11.85 7.46 8.65
N ALA A 111 -11.01 7.84 9.61
CA ALA A 111 -11.48 8.05 10.98
C ALA A 111 -12.54 9.17 10.94
N SER A 112 -13.79 8.84 11.29
CA SER A 112 -14.89 9.78 11.19
C SER A 112 -14.59 11.03 12.02
N PRO A 113 -14.58 12.25 11.44
CA PRO A 113 -14.57 13.45 12.24
C PRO A 113 -15.87 13.54 13.05
N ASP A 114 -15.76 14.14 14.22
CA ASP A 114 -16.73 14.12 15.30
C ASP A 114 -18.19 14.42 14.89
N SER A 115 -19.07 13.63 15.50
CA SER A 115 -20.49 13.91 15.83
C SER A 115 -21.28 14.97 15.03
N SER A 116 -22.19 14.49 14.18
CA SER A 116 -23.56 15.04 14.14
C SER A 116 -24.57 13.89 14.04
N PRO A 117 -25.64 13.87 14.85
CA PRO A 117 -26.48 12.70 15.08
C PRO A 117 -27.61 12.50 14.05
N SER A 118 -27.63 13.24 12.94
CA SER A 118 -28.83 13.34 12.08
C SER A 118 -28.83 12.52 10.79
N HIS A 119 -27.74 11.83 10.42
CA HIS A 119 -27.73 10.97 9.22
C HIS A 119 -26.96 9.67 9.47
N PRO A 120 -27.40 8.51 8.93
CA PRO A 120 -26.58 7.31 8.93
C PRO A 120 -25.28 7.62 8.20
N LYS A 121 -24.17 7.70 8.94
CA LYS A 121 -22.85 8.05 8.43
C LYS A 121 -22.43 7.00 7.41
N GLN A 122 -22.42 7.35 6.13
CA GLN A 122 -21.71 6.55 5.13
C GLN A 122 -20.23 6.61 5.50
N LEU A 123 -19.63 5.45 5.77
CA LEU A 123 -18.19 5.35 6.02
C LEU A 123 -17.47 5.86 4.77
N GLN A 124 -16.64 6.89 4.93
CA GLN A 124 -15.75 7.38 3.89
C GLN A 124 -14.48 6.54 3.88
N TYR A 125 -14.01 6.19 2.69
CA TYR A 125 -12.81 5.38 2.51
C TYR A 125 -11.78 6.16 1.73
N LEU A 126 -10.52 5.96 2.07
CA LEU A 126 -9.38 6.48 1.34
C LEU A 126 -8.71 5.33 0.60
N CYS A 127 -8.48 5.51 -0.69
CA CYS A 127 -7.67 4.63 -1.53
C CYS A 127 -6.24 5.14 -1.52
N TYR A 128 -5.33 4.37 -0.93
CA TYR A 128 -3.92 4.66 -0.84
C TYR A 128 -3.17 3.97 -1.97
N VAL A 129 -2.25 4.71 -2.63
CA VAL A 129 -1.47 4.19 -3.75
C VAL A 129 0.02 4.40 -3.50
N TYR A 130 0.78 3.33 -3.64
CA TYR A 130 2.23 3.31 -3.57
C TYR A 130 2.81 2.68 -4.82
N GLN A 131 3.76 3.35 -5.47
CA GLN A 131 4.53 2.80 -6.58
C GLN A 131 5.73 2.04 -6.03
N CYS A 132 6.03 0.87 -6.59
CA CYS A 132 7.23 0.12 -6.26
C CYS A 132 8.43 0.61 -7.09
N SER A 133 9.59 0.77 -6.45
CA SER A 133 10.80 1.22 -7.15
C SER A 133 11.55 0.08 -7.86
N SER A 134 11.27 -1.19 -7.55
CA SER A 134 11.86 -2.37 -8.19
C SER A 134 10.90 -3.03 -9.16
N LEU A 135 11.43 -3.81 -10.12
CA LEU A 135 10.63 -4.73 -10.94
C LEU A 135 9.90 -5.69 -9.99
N PHE A 136 8.58 -5.54 -9.98
CA PHE A 136 7.65 -5.95 -8.95
C PHE A 136 7.56 -7.47 -8.70
N GLU A 137 8.05 -8.29 -9.62
CA GLU A 137 7.74 -9.72 -9.68
C GLU A 137 8.81 -10.65 -9.07
N VAL A 138 9.93 -10.13 -8.54
CA VAL A 138 11.10 -10.98 -8.24
C VAL A 138 11.64 -10.89 -6.80
N SER A 139 11.07 -10.05 -5.92
CA SER A 139 11.61 -9.90 -4.56
C SER A 139 10.92 -10.84 -3.54
N PRO A 140 11.67 -11.61 -2.72
CA PRO A 140 11.13 -12.32 -1.55
C PRO A 140 10.46 -11.39 -0.53
N THR A 141 10.82 -10.12 -0.58
CA THR A 141 10.34 -9.05 0.28
C THR A 141 8.92 -8.60 -0.12
N TYR A 142 8.55 -8.68 -1.42
CA TYR A 142 7.18 -8.58 -1.91
C TYR A 142 6.30 -9.70 -1.35
N TYR A 143 6.79 -10.95 -1.30
CA TYR A 143 6.03 -12.04 -0.68
C TYR A 143 5.69 -11.74 0.77
N HIS A 144 6.61 -11.14 1.53
CA HIS A 144 6.35 -10.76 2.92
C HIS A 144 5.39 -9.57 3.05
N LEU A 145 5.52 -8.56 2.19
CA LEU A 145 4.58 -7.45 2.14
C LEU A 145 3.17 -7.92 1.77
N VAL A 146 3.08 -8.81 0.78
CA VAL A 146 1.85 -9.47 0.39
C VAL A 146 1.34 -10.36 1.51
N LEU A 147 2.17 -11.09 2.24
CA LEU A 147 1.70 -11.88 3.39
C LEU A 147 1.13 -10.98 4.50
N VAL A 148 1.76 -9.85 4.80
CA VAL A 148 1.32 -8.91 5.85
C VAL A 148 0.07 -8.14 5.46
N LEU A 149 0.01 -7.62 4.23
CA LEU A 149 -1.18 -6.93 3.74
C LEU A 149 -2.30 -7.93 3.36
N PHE A 150 -1.93 -9.13 2.89
CA PHE A 150 -2.85 -10.07 2.22
C PHE A 150 -3.26 -11.32 2.99
N ASN A 151 -2.66 -11.72 4.13
CA ASN A 151 -3.30 -12.74 4.97
C ASN A 151 -2.87 -12.84 6.45
N ARG A 152 -3.89 -12.85 7.32
CA ARG A 152 -3.99 -13.91 8.33
C ARG A 152 -4.21 -15.24 7.58
N TYR A 153 -3.22 -16.14 7.63
CA TYR A 153 -3.38 -17.60 7.49
C TYR A 153 -3.98 -18.23 6.22
N TYR A 154 -4.08 -17.56 5.07
CA TYR A 154 -4.31 -18.27 3.81
C TYR A 154 -3.08 -18.19 2.89
N MET A 155 -2.46 -19.36 2.66
CA MET A 155 -1.64 -19.60 1.48
C MET A 155 -2.48 -19.22 0.26
N PHE A 156 -2.11 -18.16 -0.45
CA PHE A 156 -2.52 -18.02 -1.83
C PHE A 156 -1.67 -19.02 -2.63
N ASP A 157 -2.29 -20.07 -3.15
CA ASP A 157 -1.74 -20.86 -4.25
C ASP A 157 -1.70 -19.96 -5.50
N PHE A 158 -0.65 -19.14 -5.63
CA PHE A 158 -0.30 -18.57 -6.93
C PHE A 158 0.42 -19.66 -7.72
N ASN A 159 -0.34 -20.32 -8.60
CA ASN A 159 0.23 -21.04 -9.73
C ASN A 159 1.04 -20.03 -10.55
N ILE A 160 2.35 -19.99 -10.33
CA ILE A 160 3.30 -19.34 -11.24
C ILE A 160 3.28 -20.18 -12.51
N HIS A 161 2.45 -19.80 -13.47
CA HIS A 161 2.62 -20.25 -14.84
C HIS A 161 3.85 -19.55 -15.40
N LEU A 162 5.02 -20.15 -15.15
CA LEU A 162 6.28 -19.86 -15.82
C LEU A 162 6.10 -20.16 -17.31
N SER A 163 5.59 -19.18 -18.06
CA SER A 163 5.68 -19.17 -19.51
C SER A 163 6.82 -18.25 -19.90
N PHE A 164 8.06 -18.69 -19.61
CA PHE A 164 9.25 -18.11 -20.23
C PHE A 164 9.29 -18.59 -21.69
N PHE A 165 9.45 -17.63 -22.62
CA PHE A 165 9.96 -17.75 -23.99
C PHE A 165 9.77 -19.09 -24.73
N SER A 166 8.95 -19.04 -25.78
CA SER A 166 9.22 -19.71 -27.06
C SER A 166 8.80 -18.80 -28.19
#